data_AF-A0A7T8HLM3-F1
#
_entry.id   AF-A0A7T8HLM3-F1
#
_cell.length_a   1.000
_cell.length_b   1.000
_cell.length_c   1.000
_cell.angle_alpha   90.00
_cell.angle_beta   90.00
_cell.angle_gamma   90.00
#
_symmetry.space_group_name_H-M   'P 1'
#
loop_
_entity.id
_entity.type
_entity.pdbx_description
1 polymer ?
#
loop_
_entity_poly.entity_id
_entity_poly.type
_entity_poly.pdbx_seq_one_letter_code
_entity_poly.pdbx_strand_id
1 'polypeptide(L)'
;MERDRRVQVSTFLGAGKTPTDIAKQLNVARSTIYRINTKLDINQWVERKSGSGEKYKLKPQLICDVIQRAPAISIRAHAKDLGVDESTVRRAVKECGG
;
A
#
# COMPACT_ATOMS: atom_id res chain seq x y z
N MET A 1 -5.88 7.45 -11.79
CA MET A 1 -7.08 6.79 -12.35
C MET A 1 -8.04 6.21 -11.31
N GLU A 2 -7.67 5.25 -10.44
CA GLU A 2 -8.65 4.71 -9.46
C GLU A 2 -8.88 5.61 -8.22
N ARG A 3 -7.87 6.37 -7.79
CA ARG A 3 -7.99 7.39 -6.71
C ARG A 3 -9.01 8.49 -7.08
N ASP A 4 -8.94 8.98 -8.31
CA ASP A 4 -9.76 10.11 -8.78
C ASP A 4 -11.26 9.79 -8.72
N ARG A 5 -11.65 8.56 -9.07
CA ARG A 5 -13.07 8.17 -9.09
C ARG A 5 -13.71 8.16 -7.70
N ARG A 6 -12.98 7.78 -6.64
CA ARG A 6 -13.55 7.76 -5.28
C ARG A 6 -13.70 9.14 -4.69
N VAL A 7 -12.73 10.01 -4.94
CA VAL A 7 -12.82 11.42 -4.57
C VAL A 7 -14.01 12.07 -5.28
N GLN A 8 -14.22 11.77 -6.56
CA GLN A 8 -15.39 12.24 -7.30
C GLN A 8 -16.71 11.70 -6.70
N VAL A 9 -16.78 10.42 -6.34
CA VAL A 9 -17.95 9.85 -5.64
C VAL A 9 -18.22 10.59 -4.33
N SER A 10 -17.20 10.84 -3.49
CA SER A 10 -17.38 11.56 -2.23
C SER A 10 -17.86 13.00 -2.45
N THR A 11 -17.31 13.70 -3.46
CA THR A 11 -17.74 15.06 -3.79
C THR A 11 -19.20 15.08 -4.23
N PHE A 12 -19.64 14.13 -5.07
CA PHE A 12 -21.04 14.08 -5.51
C PHE A 12 -22.01 13.68 -4.40
N LEU A 13 -21.60 12.79 -3.47
CA LEU A 13 -22.38 12.46 -2.29
C LEU A 13 -22.54 13.69 -1.37
N GLY A 14 -21.45 14.45 -1.14
CA GLY A 14 -21.50 15.72 -0.41
C GLY A 14 -22.35 16.79 -1.09
N ALA A 15 -22.47 16.76 -2.42
CA ALA A 15 -23.34 17.62 -3.20
C ALA A 15 -24.81 17.16 -3.24
N GLY A 16 -25.18 16.09 -2.52
CA GLY A 16 -26.55 15.61 -2.43
C GLY A 16 -27.07 14.82 -3.64
N LYS A 17 -26.19 14.38 -4.56
CA LYS A 17 -26.61 13.54 -5.69
C LYS A 17 -26.99 12.14 -5.24
N THR A 18 -27.93 11.52 -5.95
CA THR A 18 -28.33 10.14 -5.65
C THR A 18 -27.23 9.15 -6.06
N PRO A 19 -27.05 8.03 -5.33
CA PRO A 19 -26.12 6.97 -5.71
C PRO A 19 -26.35 6.40 -7.11
N THR A 20 -27.59 6.45 -7.60
CA THR A 20 -27.95 5.98 -8.94
C THR A 20 -27.42 6.89 -10.03
N ASP A 21 -27.50 8.21 -9.83
CA ASP A 21 -27.02 9.18 -10.81
C ASP A 21 -25.49 9.20 -10.87
N ILE A 22 -24.85 9.06 -9.71
CA ILE A 22 -23.39 8.93 -9.60
C ILE A 22 -22.90 7.66 -10.33
N ALA A 23 -23.62 6.55 -10.18
CA ALA A 23 -23.27 5.29 -10.85
C ALA A 23 -23.27 5.42 -12.37
N LYS A 24 -24.29 6.08 -12.92
CA LYS A 24 -24.41 6.35 -14.35
C LYS A 24 -23.32 7.31 -14.84
N GLN A 25 -23.08 8.39 -14.09
CA GLN A 25 -22.14 9.45 -14.48
C GLN A 25 -20.68 8.99 -14.43
N LEU A 26 -20.31 8.17 -13.44
CA LEU A 26 -18.93 7.69 -13.27
C LEU A 26 -18.68 6.30 -13.86
N ASN A 27 -19.73 5.66 -14.41
CA ASN A 27 -19.70 4.27 -14.87
C ASN A 27 -19.14 3.32 -13.79
N VAL A 28 -19.72 3.40 -12.60
CA VAL A 28 -19.32 2.61 -11.42
C VAL A 28 -20.54 1.86 -10.90
N ALA A 29 -20.34 0.61 -10.49
CA ALA A 29 -21.41 -0.19 -9.88
C ALA A 29 -21.99 0.51 -8.64
N ARG A 30 -23.32 0.51 -8.49
CA ARG A 30 -24.02 1.09 -7.33
C ARG A 30 -23.48 0.55 -6.00
N SER A 31 -23.14 -0.74 -5.95
CA SER A 31 -22.54 -1.40 -4.77
C SER A 31 -21.22 -0.77 -4.34
N THR A 32 -20.41 -0.25 -5.27
CA THR A 32 -19.17 0.46 -4.97
C THR A 32 -19.46 1.81 -4.32
N ILE A 33 -20.49 2.53 -4.77
CA ILE A 33 -20.88 3.83 -4.19
C ILE A 33 -21.39 3.65 -2.77
N TYR A 34 -22.26 2.67 -2.53
CA TYR A 34 -22.71 2.35 -1.16
C TYR A 34 -21.54 2.01 -0.24
N ARG A 35 -20.60 1.18 -0.71
CA ARG A 35 -19.38 0.86 0.06
C ARG A 35 -18.52 2.09 0.35
N ILE A 36 -18.48 3.08 -0.53
CA ILE A 36 -17.77 4.34 -0.29
C ILE A 36 -18.54 5.19 0.72
N ASN A 37 -19.86 5.31 0.58
CA ASN A 37 -20.72 6.08 1.49
C ASN A 37 -20.60 5.56 2.93
N THR A 38 -20.74 4.24 3.13
CA THR A 38 -20.56 3.62 4.45
C THR A 38 -19.18 3.88 5.05
N LYS A 39 -18.13 3.96 4.21
CA LYS A 39 -16.78 4.29 4.70
C LYS A 39 -16.64 5.75 5.09
N LEU A 40 -17.27 6.67 4.35
CA LEU A 40 -17.29 8.09 4.70
C LEU A 40 -18.05 8.33 6.02
N ASP A 41 -19.21 7.69 6.20
CA ASP A 41 -20.02 7.81 7.42
C ASP A 41 -19.26 7.38 8.68
N ILE A 42 -18.38 6.38 8.55
CA ILE A 42 -17.56 5.86 9.67
C ILE A 42 -16.27 6.68 9.86
N ASN A 43 -16.10 7.82 9.18
CA ASN A 43 -14.83 8.57 9.09
C ASN A 43 -13.64 7.67 8.69
N GLN A 44 -13.90 6.62 7.90
CA GLN A 44 -12.88 5.72 7.40
C GLN A 44 -12.27 6.24 6.10
N TRP A 45 -10.98 5.97 5.93
CA TRP A 45 -10.18 6.36 4.76
C TRP A 45 -10.87 6.00 3.43
N VAL A 46 -11.00 7.00 2.55
CA VAL A 46 -11.45 6.83 1.15
C VAL A 46 -10.46 5.96 0.36
N GLU A 47 -9.21 5.98 0.78
CA GLU A 47 -8.14 5.17 0.22
C GLU A 47 -8.34 3.67 0.52
N ARG A 48 -7.93 2.83 -0.43
CA ARG A 48 -7.82 1.40 -0.17
C ARG A 48 -6.66 1.20 0.82
N LYS A 49 -6.87 0.38 1.85
CA LYS A 49 -5.74 -0.16 2.63
C LYS A 49 -4.81 -0.89 1.65
N SER A 50 -3.54 -0.50 1.62
CA SER A 50 -2.49 -1.25 0.94
C SER A 50 -2.45 -2.67 1.52
N GLY A 51 -2.20 -3.66 0.65
CA GLY A 51 -2.55 -5.08 0.85
C GLY A 51 -2.25 -5.71 2.21
N SER A 52 -3.02 -6.77 2.52
CA SER A 52 -2.93 -7.59 3.73
C SER A 52 -1.76 -8.59 3.68
N GLY A 53 -0.61 -8.16 3.18
CA GLY A 53 0.59 -9.00 3.19
C GLY A 53 1.08 -9.23 4.62
N GLU A 54 1.68 -10.38 4.87
CA GLU A 54 2.39 -10.64 6.12
C GLU A 54 3.49 -9.57 6.29
N LYS A 55 3.58 -9.00 7.49
CA LYS A 55 4.63 -8.02 7.80
C LYS A 55 5.98 -8.73 7.78
N TYR A 56 6.99 -8.12 7.16
CA TYR A 56 8.34 -8.66 7.20
C TYR A 56 8.82 -8.82 8.65
N LYS A 57 9.44 -9.97 8.95
CA LYS A 57 10.07 -10.23 10.26
C LYS A 57 11.20 -9.23 10.55
N LEU A 58 11.90 -8.78 9.51
CA LEU A 58 12.94 -7.76 9.56
C LEU A 58 12.64 -6.70 8.48
N LYS A 59 12.67 -5.42 8.83
CA LYS A 59 12.41 -4.34 7.85
C LYS A 59 13.56 -4.28 6.82
N PRO A 60 13.28 -4.17 5.52
CA PRO A 60 14.31 -4.04 4.48
C PRO A 60 15.30 -2.89 4.75
N GLN A 61 14.82 -1.77 5.30
CA GLN A 61 15.67 -0.63 5.66
C GLN A 61 16.78 -0.98 6.66
N LEU A 62 16.47 -1.78 7.69
CA LEU A 62 17.46 -2.20 8.68
C LEU A 62 18.53 -3.09 8.06
N ILE A 63 18.14 -3.95 7.10
CA ILE A 63 19.08 -4.77 6.34
C ILE A 63 20.02 -3.87 5.52
N CYS A 64 19.47 -2.85 4.86
CA CYS A 64 20.27 -1.90 4.09
C CYS A 64 21.25 -1.11 4.97
N ASP A 65 20.81 -0.63 6.13
CA ASP A 65 21.67 0.10 7.07
C ASP A 65 22.88 -0.75 7.52
N VAL A 66 22.66 -2.04 7.77
CA VAL A 66 23.74 -2.98 8.17
C VAL A 66 24.73 -3.21 7.04
N ILE A 67 24.24 -3.40 5.82
CA ILE A 67 25.09 -3.58 4.64
C ILE A 67 25.90 -2.30 4.35
N GLN A 68 25.27 -1.12 4.46
CA GLN A 68 25.94 0.16 4.24
C GLN A 68 27.06 0.43 5.26
N ARG A 69 26.90 -0.02 6.51
CA ARG A 69 27.93 0.12 7.55
C ARG A 69 29.13 -0.80 7.32
N ALA A 70 28.95 -1.93 6.63
CA ALA A 70 30.01 -2.88 6.35
C ALA A 70 29.89 -3.49 4.94
N PRO A 71 30.21 -2.71 3.88
CA PRO A 71 30.05 -3.15 2.50
C PRO A 71 31.10 -4.20 2.07
N ALA A 72 32.20 -4.31 2.81
CA ALA A 72 33.24 -5.30 2.56
C ALA A 72 32.83 -6.74 2.92
N ILE A 73 31.76 -6.91 3.70
CA ILE A 73 31.25 -8.22 4.11
C ILE A 73 30.32 -8.76 3.02
N SER A 74 30.45 -10.05 2.70
CA SER A 74 29.61 -10.70 1.71
C SER A 74 28.13 -10.74 2.14
N ILE A 75 27.21 -10.74 1.17
CA ILE A 75 25.76 -10.89 1.39
C ILE A 75 25.45 -12.12 2.24
N ARG A 76 26.18 -13.23 2.03
CA ARG A 76 26.01 -14.48 2.79
C ARG A 76 26.38 -14.33 4.27
N ALA A 77 27.44 -13.61 4.57
CA ALA A 77 27.84 -13.35 5.95
C ALA A 77 26.82 -12.43 6.64
N HIS A 78 26.36 -11.37 5.97
CA HIS A 78 25.27 -10.52 6.46
C HIS A 78 23.98 -11.31 6.73
N ALA A 79 23.62 -12.23 5.83
CA ALA A 79 22.45 -13.09 6.00
C ALA A 79 22.55 -13.97 7.26
N LYS A 80 23.73 -14.54 7.51
CA LYS A 80 23.99 -15.36 8.71
C LYS A 80 23.90 -14.53 9.99
N ASP A 81 24.50 -13.35 10.00
CA ASP A 81 24.53 -12.47 11.18
C ASP A 81 23.14 -11.90 11.50
N LEU A 82 22.34 -11.63 10.48
CA LEU A 82 20.96 -11.14 10.61
C LEU A 82 19.93 -12.26 10.81
N GLY A 83 20.33 -13.53 10.67
CA GLY A 83 19.42 -14.68 10.78
C GLY A 83 18.34 -14.71 9.70
N VAL A 84 18.63 -14.19 8.50
CA VAL A 84 17.71 -14.13 7.36
C VAL A 84 18.26 -14.88 6.17
N ASP A 85 17.41 -15.24 5.21
CA ASP A 85 17.85 -15.89 3.98
C ASP A 85 18.61 -14.92 3.05
N GLU A 86 19.58 -15.42 2.29
CA GLU A 86 20.34 -14.62 1.32
C GLU A 86 19.44 -13.87 0.32
N SER A 87 18.33 -14.50 -0.10
CA SER A 87 17.35 -13.87 -0.99
C SER A 87 16.68 -12.65 -0.36
N THR A 88 16.50 -12.65 0.96
CA THR A 88 15.94 -11.51 1.71
C THR A 88 16.91 -10.34 1.69
N VAL A 89 18.20 -10.62 1.88
CA VAL A 89 19.26 -9.61 1.81
C VAL A 89 19.39 -9.04 0.40
N ARG A 90 19.45 -9.89 -0.64
CA ARG A 90 19.49 -9.43 -2.04
C ARG A 90 18.28 -8.57 -2.41
N ARG A 91 17.09 -8.95 -1.94
CA ARG A 91 15.87 -8.19 -2.18
C ARG A 91 15.93 -6.82 -1.50
N ALA A 92 16.36 -6.76 -0.25
CA ALA A 92 16.53 -5.50 0.46
C ALA A 92 17.53 -4.57 -0.26
N VAL A 93 18.67 -5.10 -0.72
CA VAL A 93 19.65 -4.34 -1.51
C VAL A 93 19.02 -3.74 -2.78
N LYS A 94 18.24 -4.54 -3.53
CA LYS A 94 17.51 -4.05 -4.72
C LYS A 94 16.49 -2.97 -4.38
N GLU A 95 15.75 -3.13 -3.30
CA GLU A 95 14.76 -2.13 -2.84
C GLU A 95 15.44 -0.82 -2.40
N CYS A 96 16.71 -0.87 -1.97
CA CYS A 96 17.51 0.29 -1.58
C CYS A 96 18.34 0.90 -2.73
N GLY A 97 18.17 0.43 -3.97
CA GLY A 97 18.80 1.02 -5.17
C GLY A 97 20.18 0.47 -5.53
N GLY A 98 20.53 -0.73 -5.04
CA GLY A 98 21.75 -1.47 -5.42
C GLY A 98 21.56 -2.49 -6.54
#